data_AF-A0A8S8YIM4-F1
#
_entry.id   AF-A0A8S8YIM4-F1
#
_cell.length_a   1.000
_cell.length_b   1.000
_cell.length_c   1.000
_cell.angle_alpha   90.00
_cell.angle_beta   90.00
_cell.angle_gamma   90.00
#
_symmetry.space_group_name_H-M   'P 1'
#
loop_
_entity.id
_entity.type
_entity.pdbx_description
1 polymer ?
#
loop_
_entity_poly.entity_id
_entity_poly.type
_entity_poly.pdbx_seq_one_letter_code
_entity_poly.pdbx_strand_id
1 'polypeptide(L)'
;MVSPLKPFEAMAMEKLVIASNVAALEEIVKHEETGLFFKKDNVHSLTNVLELGITDSKMRLKLGKQARKWVKEERDWPILQNGLLQL
;
A
#
# COMPACT_ATOMS: atom_id res chain seq x y z
N MET A 1 4.48 -8.88 18.28
CA MET A 1 4.07 -8.04 17.13
C MET A 1 4.53 -8.75 15.87
N VAL A 2 3.63 -9.07 14.94
CA VAL A 2 3.99 -9.73 13.67
C VAL A 2 4.29 -8.66 12.64
N SER A 3 5.38 -8.82 11.88
CA SER A 3 5.71 -7.88 10.81
C SER A 3 4.59 -7.88 9.76
N PRO A 4 4.12 -6.70 9.30
CA PRO A 4 3.06 -6.61 8.31
C PRO A 4 3.61 -6.94 6.92
N LEU A 5 3.88 -8.22 6.66
CA LEU A 5 4.37 -8.69 5.36
C LEU A 5 3.27 -8.67 4.29
N LYS A 6 2.02 -8.94 4.68
CA LYS A 6 0.90 -9.09 3.73
C LYS A 6 0.69 -7.86 2.84
N PRO A 7 0.72 -6.60 3.35
CA PRO A 7 0.66 -5.42 2.50
C PRO A 7 1.82 -5.35 1.51
N PHE A 8 3.07 -5.58 1.94
CA PHE A 8 4.23 -5.53 1.05
C PHE A 8 4.17 -6.61 -0.03
N GLU A 9 3.72 -7.82 0.29
CA GLU A 9 3.48 -8.89 -0.69
C GLU A 9 2.46 -8.46 -1.76
N ALA A 10 1.33 -7.89 -1.34
CA ALA A 10 0.30 -7.40 -2.26
C ALA A 10 0.82 -6.25 -3.14
N MET A 11 1.54 -5.28 -2.56
CA MET A 11 2.14 -4.16 -3.26
C MET A 11 3.20 -4.62 -4.27
N ALA A 12 4.07 -5.56 -3.90
CA ALA A 12 5.08 -6.13 -4.78
C ALA A 12 4.49 -6.85 -6.00
N MET A 13 3.28 -7.40 -5.86
CA MET A 13 2.52 -8.10 -6.90
C MET A 13 1.64 -7.16 -7.75
N GLU A 14 1.88 -5.84 -7.67
CA GLU A 14 1.13 -4.79 -8.38
C GLU A 14 -0.39 -4.86 -8.14
N LYS A 15 -0.81 -5.33 -6.96
CA LYS A 15 -2.22 -5.31 -6.59
C LYS A 15 -2.57 -3.97 -5.95
N LEU A 16 -3.77 -3.46 -6.27
CA LEU A 16 -4.32 -2.34 -5.53
C LEU A 16 -4.52 -2.77 -4.08
N VAL A 17 -3.91 -2.05 -3.14
CA VAL A 17 -4.14 -2.20 -1.70
C VAL A 17 -5.14 -1.15 -1.24
N ILE A 18 -6.22 -1.62 -0.64
CA ILE A 18 -7.20 -0.77 0.06
C ILE A 18 -7.07 -1.10 1.55
N ALA A 19 -6.82 -0.07 2.36
CA ALA A 19 -6.57 -0.20 3.79
C ALA A 19 -7.41 0.80 4.60
N SER A 20 -7.62 0.54 5.88
CA SER A 20 -8.16 1.57 6.78
C SER A 20 -7.07 2.59 7.12
N ASN A 21 -7.44 3.85 7.35
CA ASN A 21 -6.54 4.93 7.78
C ASN A 21 -6.08 4.81 9.25
N VAL A 22 -5.45 3.68 9.59
CA VAL A 22 -4.85 3.45 10.91
C VAL A 22 -3.34 3.64 10.81
N ALA A 23 -2.73 4.20 11.87
CA ALA A 23 -1.32 4.61 11.88
C ALA A 23 -0.36 3.57 11.29
N ALA A 24 -0.48 2.30 11.70
CA ALA A 24 0.40 1.23 11.21
C ALA A 24 0.29 0.98 9.68
N LEU A 25 -0.87 1.22 9.07
CA LEU A 25 -1.06 1.06 7.62
C LEU A 25 -0.71 2.36 6.87
N GLU A 26 -0.83 3.52 7.51
CA GLU A 26 -0.38 4.81 6.97
C GLU A 26 1.15 4.89 6.81
N GLU A 27 1.90 4.11 7.59
CA GLU A 27 3.36 3.95 7.42
C GLU A 27 3.74 3.12 6.17
N ILE A 28 2.80 2.36 5.61
CA ILE A 28 3.05 1.39 4.53
C ILE A 28 2.40 1.83 3.22
N VAL A 29 1.15 2.28 3.28
CA VAL A 29 0.36 2.68 2.12
C VAL A 29 0.29 4.21 2.07
N LYS A 30 0.47 4.77 0.88
CA LYS A 30 0.33 6.20 0.60
C LYS A 30 -0.94 6.41 -0.21
N HIS A 31 -1.89 7.15 0.36
CA HIS A 31 -3.19 7.41 -0.27
C HIS A 31 -3.02 8.02 -1.66
N GLU A 32 -3.72 7.46 -2.66
CA GLU A 32 -3.69 7.89 -4.06
C GLU A 32 -2.32 7.82 -4.77
N GLU A 33 -1.30 7.31 -4.09
CA GLU A 33 0.04 7.09 -4.64
C GLU A 33 0.32 5.58 -4.80
N THR A 34 0.24 4.82 -3.70
CA THR A 34 0.55 3.37 -3.67
C THR A 34 -0.65 2.51 -3.27
N GLY A 35 -1.78 3.14 -2.91
CA GLY A 35 -3.02 2.46 -2.57
C GLY A 35 -4.12 3.45 -2.23
N LEU A 36 -5.21 2.96 -1.64
CA LEU A 36 -6.32 3.79 -1.20
C LEU A 36 -6.63 3.54 0.28
N PHE A 37 -7.16 4.57 0.93
CA PHE A 37 -7.63 4.49 2.30
C PHE A 37 -9.13 4.66 2.36
N PHE A 38 -9.73 3.92 3.28
CA PHE A 38 -11.06 4.23 3.80
C PHE A 38 -10.96 4.61 5.28
N LYS A 39 -11.97 5.34 5.77
CA LYS A 39 -12.06 5.71 7.18
C LYS A 39 -12.33 4.47 8.03
N LYS A 40 -11.49 4.23 9.05
CA LYS A 40 -11.69 3.15 10.03
C LYS A 40 -13.12 3.18 10.59
N ASP A 41 -13.72 1.99 10.75
CA ASP A 41 -15.06 1.79 11.29
C ASP A 41 -16.18 2.47 10.48
N ASN A 42 -15.93 2.81 9.20
CA ASN A 42 -16.91 3.40 8.31
C ASN A 42 -17.13 2.54 7.05
N VAL A 43 -18.25 1.80 7.05
CA VAL A 43 -18.64 0.92 5.94
C VAL A 43 -18.91 1.68 4.64
N HIS A 44 -19.51 2.88 4.71
CA HIS A 44 -19.76 3.68 3.52
C HIS A 44 -18.47 4.14 2.86
N SER A 45 -17.48 4.55 3.66
CA SER A 45 -16.15 4.90 3.15
C SER A 45 -15.47 3.69 2.49
N LEU A 46 -15.60 2.50 3.07
CA LEU A 46 -15.08 1.27 2.47
C LEU A 46 -15.77 0.96 1.14
N THR A 47 -17.11 1.02 1.09
CA THR A 47 -17.89 0.76 -0.12
C THR A 47 -17.50 1.70 -1.26
N ASN A 48 -17.38 3.00 -1.01
CA ASN A 48 -17.01 3.98 -2.04
C ASN A 48 -15.63 3.68 -2.63
N VAL A 49 -14.66 3.36 -1.78
CA VAL A 49 -13.29 3.05 -2.22
C VAL A 49 -13.22 1.71 -2.96
N LEU A 50 -14.02 0.72 -2.56
CA LEU A 50 -14.15 -0.54 -3.28
C LEU A 50 -14.80 -0.35 -4.66
N GLU A 51 -15.86 0.47 -4.76
CA GLU A 51 -16.52 0.75 -6.03
C GLU A 51 -15.56 1.42 -7.02
N LEU A 52 -14.85 2.48 -6.59
CA LEU A 52 -13.77 3.09 -7.37
C LEU A 52 -12.70 2.06 -7.74
N GLY A 53 -12.29 1.26 -6.76
CA GLY A 53 -11.33 0.18 -6.91
C GLY A 53 -11.76 -0.89 -7.90
N ILE A 54 -13.06 -1.15 -8.11
CA ILE A 54 -13.58 -2.17 -9.05
C ILE A 54 -13.83 -1.58 -10.44
N THR A 55 -14.30 -0.33 -10.50
CA THR A 55 -14.73 0.32 -11.74
C THR A 55 -13.57 0.94 -12.51
N ASP A 56 -12.57 1.54 -11.84
CA ASP A 56 -11.44 2.19 -12.52
C ASP A 56 -10.21 1.28 -12.62
N SER A 57 -10.15 0.52 -13.73
CA SER A 57 -9.03 -0.38 -14.01
C SER A 57 -7.72 0.34 -14.29
N LYS A 58 -7.76 1.56 -14.84
CA LYS A 58 -6.55 2.34 -15.14
C LYS A 58 -5.91 2.84 -13.86
N MET A 59 -6.71 3.38 -12.95
CA MET A 59 -6.26 3.78 -11.61
C MET A 59 -5.70 2.57 -10.85
N ARG A 60 -6.42 1.43 -10.83
CA ARG A 60 -5.92 0.19 -10.20
C ARG A 60 -4.51 -0.18 -10.66
N LEU A 61 -4.29 -0.22 -11.98
CA LEU A 61 -3.00 -0.58 -12.56
C LEU A 61 -1.93 0.47 -12.26
N LYS A 62 -2.29 1.75 -12.29
CA LYS A 62 -1.38 2.86 -11.97
C LYS A 62 -0.90 2.76 -10.51
N LEU A 63 -1.82 2.61 -9.56
CA LEU A 63 -1.50 2.52 -8.13
C LEU A 63 -0.71 1.24 -7.80
N GLY A 64 -1.08 0.10 -8.38
CA GLY A 64 -0.33 -1.16 -8.20
C GLY A 64 1.12 -1.06 -8.67
N LYS A 65 1.37 -0.44 -9.84
CA LYS A 65 2.75 -0.21 -10.34
C LYS A 65 3.56 0.72 -9.44
N GLN A 66 2.94 1.81 -8.97
CA GLN A 66 3.57 2.73 -8.02
C GLN A 66 3.89 2.04 -6.69
N ALA A 67 2.98 1.19 -6.21
CA ALA A 67 3.20 0.40 -5.00
C ALA A 67 4.41 -0.53 -5.13
N ARG A 68 4.52 -1.27 -6.25
CA ARG A 68 5.69 -2.13 -6.50
C ARG A 68 6.98 -1.33 -6.59
N LYS A 69 6.95 -0.17 -7.27
CA LYS A 69 8.11 0.71 -7.36
C LYS A 69 8.58 1.12 -5.96
N TRP A 70 7.66 1.61 -5.13
CA TRP A 70 7.96 2.00 -3.76
C TRP A 70 8.51 0.84 -2.91
N VAL A 71 7.94 -0.36 -3.00
CA VAL A 71 8.46 -1.54 -2.27
C VAL A 71 9.91 -1.84 -2.66
N LYS A 72 10.23 -1.79 -3.97
CA LYS A 72 11.60 -2.01 -4.46
C LYS A 72 12.58 -0.94 -4.00
N GLU A 73 12.13 0.30 -3.86
CA GLU A 73 12.98 1.45 -3.50
C GLU A 73 13.15 1.64 -1.99
N GLU A 74 12.24 1.10 -1.17
CA GLU A 74 12.20 1.43 0.26
C GLU A 74 12.21 0.22 1.19
N ARG A 75 11.90 -0.98 0.66
CA ARG A 75 11.65 -2.17 1.47
C ARG A 75 12.37 -3.43 0.93
N ASP A 76 13.20 -3.30 -0.10
CA ASP A 76 14.04 -4.39 -0.58
C ASP A 76 15.24 -4.63 0.36
N TRP A 77 15.71 -5.88 0.44
CA TRP A 77 16.75 -6.30 1.39
C TRP A 77 18.05 -5.50 1.28
N PRO A 78 18.60 -5.22 0.07
CA PRO A 78 19.83 -4.44 -0.05
C PRO A 78 19.68 -3.01 0.49
N ILE A 79 18.49 -2.44 0.40
CA ILE A 79 18.22 -1.06 0.82
C ILE A 79 18.19 -0.98 2.34
N LEU A 80 17.52 -1.93 2.98
CA LEU A 80 17.49 -2.03 4.43
C LEU A 80 18.89 -2.31 5.00
N GLN A 81 19.68 -3.16 4.34
CA GLN A 81 21.07 -3.42 4.73
C GLN A 81 21.92 -2.15 4.70
N ASN A 82 21.81 -1.34 3.65
CA ASN A 82 22.58 -0.09 3.53
C ASN A 82 22.20 0.93 4.61
N GLY A 83 20.91 1.05 4.95
CA GLY A 83 20.47 1.94 6.01
C GLY A 83 21.01 1.56 7.40
N LEU A 84 21.16 0.26 7.67
CA LEU A 84 21.73 -0.23 8.93
C LEU A 84 23.25 -0.05 9.01
N LEU A 85 23.96 -0.07 7.88
CA LEU A 85 25.41 0.14 7.83
C LEU A 85 25.83 1.62 7.94
N GLN A 86 24.87 2.55 7.91
CA GLN A 86 25.09 3.99 8.05
C GLN A 86 24.75 4.53 9.47
N LEU A 87 24.35 3.64 10.38
CA LEU A 87 24.13 3.92 11.80
C LEU A 87 25.36 3.50 12.63
#